data_AF-A0A229G648-F1
#
_entry.id   AF-A0A229G648-F1
#
_cell.length_a   1.000
_cell.length_b   1.000
_cell.length_c   1.000
_cell.angle_alpha   90.00
_cell.angle_beta   90.00
_cell.angle_gamma   90.00
#
_symmetry.space_group_name_H-M   'P 1'
#
loop_
_entity.id
_entity.type
_entity.pdbx_description
1 polymer ?
#
loop_
_entity_poly.entity_id
_entity_poly.type
_entity_poly.pdbx_seq_one_letter_code
_entity_poly.pdbx_strand_id
1 'polypeptide(L)'
;MAFNCIKNDEQIYSFVYSLKDWISLKEDKKSNFNMACCGNRAILKTSKLGTQFFAHKAKPETNDCSTGGETEEHRHIKYLVSKKLFECGWSVEVEKRGVSNKGEEWIADIYAEKGKAKIAIEVQWSRQSFIETKRRQQVYKDSGIRCAWLLRSGSIKDRDAIVGDFMHRTKSIPVFSIYKNKKESNSTYHVYNVCKVALEEELRLDPLDQTELELESFVENLVSGKIQFRPKYSPTSQLSLDIVRLQCWSCKRPTNTVMKVRLKNTLYDIDHEYSHNSQDVDVCDKKTIERINSSFSQSYNFPPLRSRYSDTVGSSYIANSCIHCDALMGRHFLKSWGSYYSNKIVETNEITVPRNGRILMEFRTVSFYNRMVDYDIGRWVLIDTLSEFEK
;
A
#
# COMPACT_ATOMS: atom_id res chain seq x y z
N MET A 1 33.17 -7.31 -10.30
CA MET A 1 32.96 -5.84 -10.38
C MET A 1 32.42 -5.44 -9.03
N ALA A 2 32.94 -4.40 -8.38
CA ALA A 2 32.52 -3.99 -7.04
C ALA A 2 32.26 -2.48 -6.97
N PHE A 3 31.36 -2.07 -6.09
CA PHE A 3 31.13 -0.64 -5.82
C PHE A 3 31.93 -0.11 -4.64
N ASN A 4 32.65 -0.96 -3.90
CA ASN A 4 33.55 -0.55 -2.84
C ASN A 4 35.01 -1.01 -3.10
N CYS A 5 35.96 -0.28 -2.53
CA CYS A 5 37.35 -0.70 -2.42
C CYS A 5 37.99 -0.09 -1.16
N ILE A 6 39.18 -0.56 -0.81
CA ILE A 6 40.03 0.02 0.24
C ILE A 6 41.04 0.96 -0.42
N LYS A 7 40.95 2.25 -0.12
CA LYS A 7 41.91 3.29 -0.52
C LYS A 7 42.72 3.70 0.71
N ASN A 8 44.01 3.39 0.73
CA ASN A 8 44.91 3.71 1.86
C ASN A 8 44.29 3.37 3.23
N ASP A 9 43.83 2.11 3.37
CA ASP A 9 43.18 1.56 4.57
C ASP A 9 41.76 2.08 4.90
N GLU A 10 41.22 2.99 4.10
CA GLU A 10 39.84 3.46 4.23
C GLU A 10 38.91 2.83 3.19
N GLN A 11 37.73 2.40 3.60
CA GLN A 11 36.73 1.91 2.67
C GLN A 11 36.05 3.07 1.94
N ILE A 12 36.10 3.04 0.61
CA ILE A 12 35.44 4.01 -0.26
C ILE A 12 34.43 3.32 -1.17
N TYR A 13 33.46 4.10 -1.65
CA TYR A 13 32.41 3.63 -2.55
C TYR A 13 32.44 4.42 -3.86
N SER A 14 32.18 3.78 -5.00
CA SER A 14 32.24 4.45 -6.30
C SER A 14 31.10 5.45 -6.51
N PHE A 15 29.91 5.17 -5.96
CA PHE A 15 28.72 6.01 -6.14
C PHE A 15 28.75 7.34 -5.37
N VAL A 16 29.69 7.54 -4.44
CA VAL A 16 29.82 8.82 -3.70
C VAL A 16 30.60 9.88 -4.47
N TYR A 17 31.25 9.49 -5.57
CA TYR A 17 32.04 10.40 -6.40
C TYR A 17 31.20 10.92 -7.56
N SER A 18 31.26 12.25 -7.76
CA SER A 18 30.79 12.85 -9.01
C SER A 18 31.63 12.32 -10.19
N LEU A 19 31.13 12.47 -11.42
CA LEU A 19 31.91 12.05 -12.60
C LEU A 19 33.28 12.75 -12.66
N LYS A 20 33.32 14.04 -12.29
CA LYS A 20 34.55 14.83 -12.25
C LYS A 20 35.54 14.25 -11.22
N ASP A 21 35.07 14.03 -10.00
CA ASP A 21 35.92 13.52 -8.92
C ASP A 21 36.39 12.09 -9.19
N TRP A 22 35.56 11.27 -9.84
CA TRP A 22 35.94 9.92 -10.25
C TRP A 22 37.03 9.90 -11.32
N ILE A 23 36.99 10.83 -12.28
CA ILE A 23 38.05 11.00 -13.27
C ILE A 23 39.34 11.41 -12.56
N SER A 24 39.29 12.39 -11.67
CA SER A 24 40.46 12.78 -10.87
C SER A 24 40.98 11.64 -10.00
N LEU A 25 40.09 10.81 -9.43
CA LEU A 25 40.47 9.66 -8.61
C LEU A 25 41.18 8.56 -9.43
N LYS A 26 40.83 8.37 -10.71
CA LYS A 26 41.54 7.44 -11.61
C LYS A 26 42.98 7.88 -11.89
N GLU A 27 43.24 9.18 -11.87
CA GLU A 27 44.55 9.77 -12.15
C GLU A 27 45.45 9.80 -10.91
N ASP A 28 44.90 9.49 -9.73
CA ASP A 28 45.64 9.39 -8.47
C ASP A 28 46.58 8.19 -8.46
N LYS A 29 47.83 8.43 -8.87
CA LYS A 29 48.91 7.43 -8.86
C LYS A 29 49.54 7.23 -7.47
N LYS A 30 49.26 8.12 -6.51
CA LYS A 30 49.87 8.07 -5.17
C LYS A 30 49.12 7.12 -4.25
N SER A 31 47.81 7.03 -4.41
CA SER A 31 46.98 6.16 -3.59
C SER A 31 47.07 4.69 -4.00
N ASN A 32 46.97 3.81 -3.00
CA ASN A 32 46.82 2.39 -3.21
C ASN A 32 45.35 2.02 -3.13
N PHE A 33 44.86 1.32 -4.16
CA PHE A 33 43.49 0.83 -4.25
C PHE A 33 43.51 -0.70 -4.22
N ASN A 34 42.80 -1.28 -3.26
CA ASN A 34 42.71 -2.72 -3.06
C ASN A 34 41.24 -3.15 -3.02
N MET A 35 40.92 -4.31 -3.59
CA MET A 35 39.57 -4.86 -3.60
C MET A 35 39.16 -5.26 -2.18
N ALA A 36 37.97 -4.83 -1.72
CA ALA A 36 37.50 -5.13 -0.37
C ALA A 36 37.28 -6.64 -0.12
N CYS A 37 37.05 -7.43 -1.17
CA CYS A 37 36.80 -8.87 -1.04
C CYS A 37 38.06 -9.71 -0.76
N CYS A 38 39.25 -9.29 -1.22
CA CYS A 38 40.45 -10.13 -1.18
C CYS A 38 41.77 -9.37 -1.01
N GLY A 39 41.75 -8.04 -0.92
CA GLY A 39 42.94 -7.21 -0.80
C GLY A 39 43.76 -7.05 -2.08
N ASN A 40 43.46 -7.78 -3.16
CA ASN A 40 44.17 -7.64 -4.43
C ASN A 40 44.02 -6.25 -5.04
N ARG A 41 45.03 -5.81 -5.80
CA ARG A 41 45.04 -4.46 -6.39
C ARG A 41 43.81 -4.22 -7.27
N ALA A 42 43.13 -3.11 -6.99
CA ALA A 42 41.98 -2.64 -7.73
C ALA A 42 42.38 -1.63 -8.83
N ILE A 43 41.55 -1.56 -9.86
CA ILE A 43 41.54 -0.51 -10.88
C ILE A 43 40.15 0.08 -11.00
N LEU A 44 40.08 1.39 -11.23
CA LEU A 44 38.85 2.14 -11.36
C LEU A 44 38.39 2.14 -12.82
N LYS A 45 37.13 1.77 -13.06
CA LYS A 45 36.53 1.65 -14.40
C LYS A 45 35.18 2.34 -14.46
N THR A 46 34.73 2.58 -15.69
CA THR A 46 33.38 3.05 -15.98
C THR A 46 32.80 2.15 -17.08
N SER A 47 31.58 1.65 -16.88
CA SER A 47 30.91 0.79 -17.87
C SER A 47 30.33 1.62 -19.01
N LYS A 48 29.85 0.97 -20.08
CA LYS A 48 29.11 1.64 -21.17
C LYS A 48 27.82 2.31 -20.68
N LEU A 49 27.24 1.81 -19.58
CA LEU A 49 26.06 2.37 -18.93
C LEU A 49 26.41 3.53 -17.96
N GLY A 50 27.68 3.97 -17.91
CA GLY A 50 28.11 5.03 -17.00
C GLY A 50 28.30 4.58 -15.54
N THR A 51 28.18 3.27 -15.26
CA THR A 51 28.40 2.73 -13.92
C THR A 51 29.87 2.89 -13.52
N GLN A 52 30.13 3.57 -12.41
CA GLN A 52 31.47 3.71 -11.84
C GLN A 52 31.75 2.51 -10.92
N PHE A 53 32.90 1.84 -11.06
CA PHE A 53 33.19 0.64 -10.29
C PHE A 53 34.67 0.32 -10.16
N PHE A 54 34.98 -0.55 -9.19
CA PHE A 54 36.30 -1.14 -8.98
C PHE A 54 36.35 -2.56 -9.57
N ALA A 55 37.47 -2.88 -10.21
CA ALA A 55 37.76 -4.19 -10.76
C ALA A 55 39.14 -4.67 -10.34
N HIS A 56 39.33 -5.99 -10.29
CA HIS A 56 40.65 -6.56 -10.09
C HIS A 56 41.59 -6.14 -11.24
N LYS A 57 42.81 -5.74 -10.91
CA LYS A 57 43.85 -5.40 -11.89
C LYS A 57 44.32 -6.63 -12.67
N ALA A 58 44.46 -7.75 -11.98
CA ALA A 58 44.80 -9.06 -12.52
C ALA A 58 43.79 -10.10 -12.03
N LYS A 59 43.72 -11.26 -12.70
CA LYS A 59 42.84 -12.35 -12.24
C LYS A 59 43.31 -12.80 -10.84
N PRO A 60 42.42 -12.83 -9.84
CA PRO A 60 42.78 -13.26 -8.49
C PRO A 60 43.19 -14.74 -8.50
N GLU A 61 44.16 -15.10 -7.65
CA GLU A 61 44.68 -16.47 -7.53
C GLU A 61 43.60 -17.44 -6.98
N THR A 62 42.70 -16.93 -6.14
CA THR A 62 41.52 -17.64 -5.64
C THR A 62 40.27 -17.32 -6.46
N ASN A 63 39.52 -18.35 -6.87
CA ASN A 63 38.27 -18.18 -7.63
C ASN A 63 37.12 -17.55 -6.81
N ASP A 64 37.25 -17.42 -5.49
CA ASP A 64 36.20 -16.92 -4.59
C ASP A 64 35.88 -15.42 -4.75
N CYS A 65 36.68 -14.70 -5.56
CA CYS A 65 36.44 -13.30 -5.91
C CYS A 65 35.52 -13.11 -7.12
N SER A 66 35.06 -14.22 -7.72
CA SER A 66 34.19 -14.23 -8.87
C SER A 66 32.74 -13.95 -8.46
N THR A 67 32.31 -12.69 -8.63
CA THR A 67 30.90 -12.30 -8.77
C THR A 67 30.32 -12.84 -10.09
N GLY A 68 30.51 -14.14 -10.36
CA GLY A 68 30.08 -14.80 -11.59
C GLY A 68 28.57 -14.99 -11.57
N GLY A 69 27.86 -14.36 -12.51
CA GLY A 69 26.42 -14.58 -12.71
C GLY A 69 25.56 -13.31 -12.70
N GLU A 70 26.09 -12.17 -12.25
CA GLU A 70 25.35 -10.91 -12.29
C GLU A 70 25.46 -10.22 -13.66
N THR A 71 24.36 -9.68 -14.21
CA THR A 71 24.39 -8.93 -15.49
C THR A 71 24.84 -7.48 -15.29
N GLU A 72 25.23 -6.80 -16.37
CA GLU A 72 25.58 -5.38 -16.30
C GLU A 72 24.41 -4.51 -15.85
N GLU A 73 23.19 -4.85 -16.28
CA GLU A 73 21.99 -4.11 -15.87
C GLU A 73 21.68 -4.26 -14.38
N HIS A 74 21.80 -5.48 -13.84
CA HIS A 74 21.58 -5.71 -12.41
C HIS A 74 22.54 -4.85 -11.57
N ARG A 75 23.84 -4.86 -11.92
CA ARG A 75 24.84 -4.00 -11.29
C ARG A 75 24.51 -2.52 -11.44
N HIS A 76 24.11 -2.10 -12.64
CA HIS A 76 23.82 -0.70 -12.90
C HIS A 76 22.64 -0.20 -12.06
N ILE A 77 21.58 -1.01 -11.88
CA ILE A 77 20.45 -0.68 -11.01
C ILE A 77 20.93 -0.55 -9.56
N LYS A 78 21.72 -1.51 -9.04
CA LYS A 78 22.27 -1.40 -7.68
C LYS A 78 23.07 -0.12 -7.48
N TYR A 79 23.88 0.25 -8.47
CA TYR A 79 24.63 1.51 -8.46
C TYR A 79 23.72 2.73 -8.41
N LEU A 80 22.69 2.82 -9.28
CA LEU A 80 21.78 3.96 -9.33
C LEU A 80 21.01 4.11 -8.01
N VAL A 81 20.49 3.01 -7.47
CA VAL A 81 19.80 3.01 -6.18
C VAL A 81 20.74 3.44 -5.05
N SER A 82 21.96 2.89 -4.99
CA SER A 82 22.94 3.24 -3.95
C SER A 82 23.33 4.72 -4.02
N LYS A 83 23.60 5.23 -5.23
CA LYS A 83 23.89 6.64 -5.49
C LYS A 83 22.77 7.53 -4.99
N LYS A 84 21.53 7.22 -5.37
CA LYS A 84 20.38 8.05 -5.01
C LYS A 84 20.09 8.03 -3.51
N LEU A 85 20.23 6.88 -2.84
CA LEU A 85 20.14 6.78 -1.39
C LEU A 85 21.19 7.67 -0.69
N PHE A 86 22.43 7.62 -1.17
CA PHE A 86 23.52 8.46 -0.65
C PHE A 86 23.21 9.95 -0.83
N GLU A 87 22.76 10.36 -2.02
CA GLU A 87 22.32 11.74 -2.30
C GLU A 87 21.16 12.18 -1.39
N CYS A 88 20.25 11.27 -1.02
CA CYS A 88 19.20 11.51 -0.03
C CYS A 88 19.71 11.52 1.43
N GLY A 89 21.03 11.48 1.65
CA GLY A 89 21.69 11.57 2.94
C GLY A 89 21.58 10.29 3.79
N TRP A 90 21.50 9.13 3.14
CA TRP A 90 21.62 7.83 3.82
C TRP A 90 23.07 7.34 3.79
N SER A 91 23.50 6.65 4.85
CA SER A 91 24.68 5.79 4.79
C SER A 91 24.33 4.56 3.98
N VAL A 92 25.18 4.15 3.03
CA VAL A 92 24.86 3.05 2.09
C VAL A 92 26.02 2.05 2.03
N GLU A 93 25.68 0.77 2.15
CA GLU A 93 26.58 -0.35 1.96
C GLU A 93 25.97 -1.34 0.96
N VAL A 94 26.78 -1.89 0.06
CA VAL A 94 26.33 -2.90 -0.92
C VAL A 94 26.77 -4.29 -0.49
N GLU A 95 25.96 -5.30 -0.78
CA GLU A 95 26.17 -6.69 -0.35
C GLU A 95 26.43 -6.83 1.16
N LYS A 96 25.75 -6.00 1.96
CA LYS A 96 25.89 -6.00 3.41
C LYS A 96 25.42 -7.33 3.96
N ARG A 97 26.30 -7.99 4.70
CA ARG A 97 25.99 -9.22 5.43
C ARG A 97 25.54 -8.90 6.84
N GLY A 98 24.67 -9.73 7.38
CA GLY A 98 24.32 -9.72 8.79
C GLY A 98 23.62 -11.01 9.20
N VAL A 99 23.21 -11.04 10.47
CA VAL A 99 22.55 -12.19 11.08
C VAL A 99 21.33 -11.67 11.83
N SER A 100 20.20 -12.35 11.67
CA SER A 100 18.98 -12.00 12.41
C SER A 100 19.09 -12.36 13.88
N ASN A 101 18.16 -11.86 14.70
CA ASN A 101 18.05 -12.24 16.11
C ASN A 101 17.77 -13.75 16.32
N LYS A 102 17.43 -14.49 15.26
CA LYS A 102 17.23 -15.95 15.26
C LYS A 102 18.43 -16.73 14.72
N GLY A 103 19.52 -16.06 14.38
CA GLY A 103 20.73 -16.69 13.83
C GLY A 103 20.70 -16.94 12.33
N GLU A 104 19.68 -16.47 11.61
CA GLU A 104 19.63 -16.60 10.14
C GLU A 104 20.49 -15.53 9.47
N GLU A 105 21.47 -15.95 8.67
CA GLU A 105 22.28 -15.05 7.86
C GLU A 105 21.46 -14.41 6.74
N TRP A 106 21.79 -13.16 6.42
CA TRP A 106 21.24 -12.43 5.29
C TRP A 106 22.32 -11.61 4.59
N ILE A 107 22.07 -11.32 3.32
CA ILE A 107 22.89 -10.45 2.49
C ILE A 107 21.96 -9.53 1.73
N ALA A 108 22.05 -8.23 1.99
CA ALA A 108 21.28 -7.22 1.29
C ALA A 108 22.07 -6.74 0.07
N ASP A 109 21.44 -6.76 -1.10
CA ASP A 109 22.01 -6.15 -2.31
C ASP A 109 22.46 -4.71 -2.04
N ILE A 110 21.58 -3.94 -1.40
CA ILE A 110 21.82 -2.57 -0.97
C ILE A 110 21.23 -2.43 0.43
N TYR A 111 22.06 -2.03 1.37
CA TYR A 111 21.69 -1.71 2.75
C TYR A 111 21.88 -0.21 2.97
N ALA A 112 20.94 0.43 3.64
CA ALA A 112 21.08 1.82 4.00
C ALA A 112 20.51 2.17 5.38
N GLU A 113 21.16 3.13 6.04
CA GLU A 113 20.77 3.63 7.36
C GLU A 113 20.69 5.16 7.39
N LYS A 114 19.69 5.67 8.13
CA LYS A 114 19.57 7.09 8.46
C LYS A 114 18.94 7.25 9.84
N GLY A 115 19.75 7.64 10.82
CA GLY A 115 19.34 7.65 12.23
C GLY A 115 18.94 6.25 12.68
N LYS A 116 17.70 6.07 13.14
CA LYS A 116 17.16 4.76 13.56
C LYS A 116 16.56 3.94 12.40
N ALA A 117 16.40 4.54 11.22
CA ALA A 117 15.77 3.86 10.10
C ALA A 117 16.80 3.00 9.36
N LYS A 118 16.44 1.74 9.12
CA LYS A 118 17.22 0.76 8.35
C LYS A 118 16.39 0.24 7.19
N ILE A 119 16.99 0.19 6.00
CA ILE A 119 16.34 -0.31 4.79
C ILE A 119 17.29 -1.23 4.01
N ALA A 120 16.77 -2.36 3.55
CA ALA A 120 17.34 -3.17 2.48
C ALA A 120 16.54 -2.93 1.20
N ILE A 121 17.23 -2.78 0.07
CA ILE A 121 16.62 -2.79 -1.26
C ILE A 121 17.21 -3.96 -2.03
N GLU A 122 16.35 -4.90 -2.41
CA GLU A 122 16.70 -6.11 -3.15
C GLU A 122 16.40 -5.92 -4.63
N VAL A 123 17.40 -6.14 -5.49
CA VAL A 123 17.23 -6.08 -6.95
C VAL A 123 17.13 -7.51 -7.46
N GLN A 124 15.93 -8.07 -7.40
CA GLN A 124 15.71 -9.47 -7.73
C GLN A 124 15.71 -9.68 -9.25
N TRP A 125 16.88 -9.96 -9.81
CA TRP A 125 17.08 -10.12 -11.25
C TRP A 125 16.79 -11.52 -11.79
N SER A 126 17.06 -12.54 -10.97
CA SER A 126 16.80 -13.95 -11.27
C SER A 126 15.46 -14.39 -10.67
N ARG A 127 14.84 -15.42 -11.23
CA ARG A 127 13.56 -15.94 -10.72
C ARG A 127 13.70 -16.38 -9.26
N GLN A 128 12.83 -15.87 -8.40
CA GLN A 128 12.68 -16.26 -6.99
C GLN A 128 11.21 -16.56 -6.72
N SER A 129 10.92 -17.55 -5.88
CA SER A 129 9.55 -17.86 -5.50
C SER A 129 9.01 -16.83 -4.51
N PHE A 130 7.68 -16.70 -4.45
CA PHE A 130 7.02 -15.89 -3.43
C PHE A 130 7.36 -16.36 -2.01
N ILE A 131 7.40 -17.69 -1.80
CA ILE A 131 7.74 -18.30 -0.51
C ILE A 131 9.15 -17.90 -0.05
N GLU A 132 10.14 -17.95 -0.94
CA GLU A 132 11.50 -17.53 -0.59
C GLU A 132 11.59 -16.02 -0.35
N THR A 133 10.87 -15.22 -1.15
CA THR A 133 10.78 -13.77 -0.94
C THR A 133 10.19 -13.45 0.44
N LYS A 134 9.13 -14.15 0.83
CA LYS A 134 8.50 -14.02 2.15
C LYS A 134 9.44 -14.44 3.28
N ARG A 135 10.20 -15.53 3.11
CA ARG A 135 11.21 -15.97 4.08
C ARG A 135 12.30 -14.91 4.27
N ARG A 136 12.92 -14.45 3.17
CA ARG A 136 13.94 -13.38 3.21
C ARG A 136 13.40 -12.08 3.82
N GLN A 137 12.18 -11.68 3.46
CA GLN A 137 11.49 -10.54 4.05
C GLN A 137 11.34 -10.68 5.57
N GLN A 138 11.01 -11.88 6.06
CA GLN A 138 10.91 -12.15 7.48
C GLN A 138 12.27 -12.07 8.19
N VAL A 139 13.34 -12.56 7.58
CA VAL A 139 14.72 -12.44 8.12
C VAL A 139 15.13 -10.96 8.27
N TYR A 140 14.81 -10.10 7.29
CA TYR A 140 15.03 -8.66 7.42
C TYR A 140 14.20 -8.05 8.54
N LYS A 141 12.92 -8.40 8.62
CA LYS A 141 12.02 -7.93 9.69
C LYS A 141 12.53 -8.32 11.07
N ASP A 142 12.98 -9.57 11.24
CA ASP A 142 13.57 -10.10 12.47
C ASP A 142 14.91 -9.43 12.82
N SER A 143 15.57 -8.80 11.84
CA SER A 143 16.77 -7.98 12.01
C SER A 143 16.47 -6.49 12.25
N GLY A 144 15.18 -6.10 12.32
CA GLY A 144 14.77 -4.69 12.45
C GLY A 144 14.98 -3.86 11.18
N ILE A 145 15.08 -4.51 10.02
CA ILE A 145 15.34 -3.90 8.73
C ILE A 145 14.06 -3.92 7.90
N ARG A 146 13.65 -2.77 7.35
CA ARG A 146 12.58 -2.72 6.35
C ARG A 146 13.15 -3.16 5.01
N CYS A 147 12.42 -3.95 4.23
CA CYS A 147 12.90 -4.41 2.93
C CYS A 147 11.90 -4.11 1.83
N ALA A 148 12.40 -3.64 0.68
CA ALA A 148 11.65 -3.45 -0.55
C ALA A 148 12.31 -4.20 -1.71
N TRP A 149 11.49 -4.79 -2.59
CA TRP A 149 11.93 -5.63 -3.69
C TRP A 149 11.68 -4.97 -5.04
N LEU A 150 12.72 -4.88 -5.85
CA LEU A 150 12.67 -4.49 -7.26
C LEU A 150 12.80 -5.76 -8.11
N LEU A 151 11.66 -6.34 -8.52
CA LEU A 151 11.65 -7.53 -9.37
C LEU A 151 11.81 -7.12 -10.84
N ARG A 152 12.70 -7.80 -11.56
CA ARG A 152 12.84 -7.60 -13.01
C ARG A 152 11.53 -7.96 -13.73
N SER A 153 10.98 -7.03 -14.50
CA SER A 153 9.92 -7.32 -15.47
C SER A 153 10.51 -7.82 -16.80
N GLY A 154 9.84 -8.80 -17.41
CA GLY A 154 10.26 -9.44 -18.66
C GLY A 154 9.96 -8.62 -19.92
N SER A 155 8.85 -7.87 -19.95
CA SER A 155 8.46 -7.04 -21.11
C SER A 155 7.41 -5.99 -20.75
N ILE A 156 7.19 -5.00 -21.64
CA ILE A 156 6.15 -3.98 -21.50
C ILE A 156 4.72 -4.53 -21.66
N LYS A 157 4.56 -5.76 -22.17
CA LYS A 157 3.28 -6.49 -22.24
C LYS A 157 3.11 -7.43 -21.03
N ASP A 158 4.22 -7.78 -20.38
CA ASP A 158 4.32 -8.56 -19.14
C ASP A 158 4.74 -7.64 -17.97
N ARG A 159 4.07 -6.48 -17.81
CA ARG A 159 4.44 -5.43 -16.84
C ARG A 159 4.34 -5.91 -15.38
N ASP A 160 3.60 -6.97 -15.14
CA ASP A 160 3.43 -7.51 -13.80
C ASP A 160 4.40 -8.68 -13.56
N ALA A 161 5.58 -8.38 -13.00
CA ALA A 161 6.20 -9.35 -12.09
C ALA A 161 5.29 -9.62 -10.87
N ILE A 162 4.29 -8.76 -10.67
CA ILE A 162 3.24 -8.81 -9.65
C ILE A 162 2.06 -9.68 -10.13
N VAL A 163 2.35 -10.92 -10.53
CA VAL A 163 1.35 -11.93 -10.91
C VAL A 163 1.31 -13.07 -9.88
N GLY A 164 0.27 -13.91 -9.94
CA GLY A 164 0.10 -15.04 -9.04
C GLY A 164 0.08 -14.58 -7.59
N ASP A 165 0.93 -15.15 -6.74
CA ASP A 165 0.99 -14.84 -5.31
C ASP A 165 1.38 -13.39 -5.01
N PHE A 166 2.08 -12.71 -5.92
CA PHE A 166 2.42 -11.29 -5.76
C PHE A 166 1.25 -10.35 -6.09
N MET A 167 0.20 -10.83 -6.76
CA MET A 167 -0.98 -10.03 -7.12
C MET A 167 -1.67 -9.41 -5.89
N HIS A 168 -1.60 -10.10 -4.75
CA HIS A 168 -2.07 -9.59 -3.46
C HIS A 168 -0.99 -8.66 -2.86
N ARG A 169 -1.10 -7.38 -3.22
CA ARG A 169 -0.21 -6.32 -2.74
C ARG A 169 -0.42 -6.11 -1.25
N THR A 170 0.63 -6.31 -0.46
CA THR A 170 0.58 -6.16 1.01
C THR A 170 1.69 -5.26 1.50
N LYS A 171 1.50 -4.65 2.69
CA LYS A 171 2.55 -3.88 3.36
C LYS A 171 3.70 -4.77 3.83
N SER A 172 3.41 -6.02 4.15
CA SER A 172 4.36 -6.96 4.73
C SER A 172 5.43 -7.40 3.75
N ILE A 173 5.13 -7.38 2.44
CA ILE A 173 6.07 -7.69 1.36
C ILE A 173 6.00 -6.57 0.29
N PRO A 174 6.75 -5.47 0.44
CA PRO A 174 6.80 -4.37 -0.53
C PRO A 174 7.50 -4.82 -1.82
N VAL A 175 6.74 -5.04 -2.88
CA VAL A 175 7.27 -5.52 -4.17
C VAL A 175 6.89 -4.55 -5.29
N PHE A 176 7.87 -4.22 -6.12
CA PHE A 176 7.73 -3.35 -7.27
C PHE A 176 8.38 -4.02 -8.49
N SER A 177 7.87 -3.74 -9.69
CA SER A 177 8.52 -4.20 -10.93
C SER A 177 9.47 -3.13 -11.43
N ILE A 178 10.64 -3.52 -11.93
CA ILE A 178 11.56 -2.63 -12.64
C ILE A 178 11.71 -3.06 -14.11
N TYR A 179 11.69 -2.09 -15.01
CA TYR A 179 11.81 -2.29 -16.45
C TYR A 179 12.63 -1.17 -17.10
N LYS A 180 13.24 -1.47 -18.24
CA LYS A 180 13.89 -0.49 -19.11
C LYS A 180 13.55 -0.80 -20.56
N ASN A 181 13.12 0.21 -21.31
CA ASN A 181 12.77 0.04 -22.72
C ASN A 181 14.02 -0.11 -23.59
N LYS A 182 14.42 -1.36 -23.86
CA LYS A 182 15.62 -1.66 -24.65
C LYS A 182 15.55 -1.18 -26.12
N LYS A 183 14.38 -0.80 -26.64
CA LYS A 183 14.25 -0.27 -28.01
C LYS A 183 14.65 1.20 -28.12
N GLU A 184 14.65 1.92 -26.99
CA GLU A 184 15.03 3.32 -26.92
C GLU A 184 16.43 3.42 -26.31
N SER A 185 17.39 3.92 -27.09
CA SER A 185 18.82 3.93 -26.73
C SER A 185 19.11 4.69 -25.43
N ASN A 186 18.32 5.71 -25.11
CA ASN A 186 18.48 6.57 -23.92
C ASN A 186 17.41 6.35 -22.85
N SER A 187 16.68 5.23 -22.89
CA SER A 187 15.67 4.96 -21.85
C SER A 187 16.32 4.79 -20.48
N THR A 188 15.66 5.35 -19.46
CA THR A 188 15.98 5.14 -18.06
C THR A 188 15.26 3.89 -17.53
N TYR A 189 15.56 3.49 -16.30
CA TYR A 189 14.79 2.44 -15.63
C TYR A 189 13.54 3.04 -15.02
N HIS A 190 12.41 2.38 -15.21
CA HIS A 190 11.13 2.74 -14.62
C HIS A 190 10.67 1.66 -13.64
N VAL A 191 10.04 2.09 -12.57
CA VAL A 191 9.47 1.28 -11.50
C VAL A 191 7.95 1.38 -11.54
N TYR A 192 7.30 0.22 -11.44
CA TYR A 192 5.85 0.04 -11.49
C TYR A 192 5.32 -0.46 -10.15
N ASN A 193 3.99 -0.65 -10.06
CA ASN A 193 3.26 -0.96 -8.83
C ASN A 193 3.22 0.20 -7.83
N VAL A 194 3.24 1.42 -8.36
CA VAL A 194 2.90 2.65 -7.64
C VAL A 194 1.60 3.17 -8.22
N CYS A 195 0.76 3.77 -7.37
CA CYS A 195 -0.50 4.35 -7.78
C CYS A 195 -0.59 5.82 -7.39
N LYS A 196 -1.43 6.56 -8.10
CA LYS A 196 -1.83 7.92 -7.80
C LYS A 196 -3.36 8.01 -7.77
N VAL A 197 -3.90 9.04 -7.14
CA VAL A 197 -5.34 9.30 -7.22
C VAL A 197 -5.72 9.64 -8.66
N ALA A 198 -6.82 9.07 -9.13
CA ALA A 198 -7.36 9.35 -10.45
C ALA A 198 -7.87 10.80 -10.50
N LEU A 199 -7.57 11.51 -11.59
CA LEU A 199 -7.94 12.93 -11.77
C LEU A 199 -9.34 13.13 -12.36
N GLU A 200 -9.99 12.07 -12.85
CA GLU A 200 -11.25 12.16 -13.59
C GLU A 200 -12.45 11.77 -12.70
N GLU A 201 -13.47 12.63 -12.69
CA GLU A 201 -14.79 12.43 -12.04
C GLU A 201 -15.68 11.38 -12.74
N GLU A 202 -15.11 10.53 -13.59
CA GLU A 202 -15.87 9.40 -14.12
C GLU A 202 -16.18 8.42 -13.00
N LEU A 203 -17.40 7.89 -12.99
CA LEU A 203 -17.88 6.84 -12.10
C LEU A 203 -17.01 5.57 -12.22
N ARG A 204 -15.89 5.55 -11.49
CA ARG A 204 -14.91 4.45 -11.47
C ARG A 204 -15.06 3.64 -10.18
N LEU A 205 -14.78 2.34 -10.27
CA LEU A 205 -14.84 1.43 -9.12
C LEU A 205 -13.60 1.52 -8.22
N ASP A 206 -12.49 1.99 -8.75
CA ASP A 206 -11.20 2.10 -8.07
C ASP A 206 -10.71 3.56 -8.20
N PRO A 207 -10.51 4.29 -7.10
CA PRO A 207 -10.08 5.69 -7.15
C PRO A 207 -8.60 5.89 -7.50
N LEU A 208 -7.85 4.80 -7.75
CA LEU A 208 -6.42 4.84 -7.97
C LEU A 208 -6.02 4.36 -9.37
N ASP A 209 -5.25 5.20 -10.07
CA ASP A 209 -4.59 4.87 -11.32
C ASP A 209 -3.20 4.29 -11.07
N GLN A 210 -2.80 3.32 -11.91
CA GLN A 210 -1.40 2.90 -11.94
C GLN A 210 -0.53 4.00 -12.53
N THR A 211 0.66 4.17 -11.96
CA THR A 211 1.67 5.06 -12.49
C THR A 211 3.03 4.38 -12.49
N GLU A 212 3.96 4.96 -13.23
CA GLU A 212 5.36 4.54 -13.29
C GLU A 212 6.23 5.71 -12.88
N LEU A 213 7.34 5.40 -12.21
CA LEU A 213 8.32 6.40 -11.78
C LEU A 213 9.68 6.01 -12.34
N GLU A 214 10.48 6.99 -12.76
CA GLU A 214 11.90 6.75 -12.98
C GLU A 214 12.54 6.20 -11.69
N LEU A 215 13.47 5.25 -11.80
CA LEU A 215 14.09 4.55 -10.67
C LEU A 215 14.64 5.50 -9.59
N GLU A 216 15.36 6.55 -9.97
CA GLU A 216 15.92 7.50 -9.00
C GLU A 216 14.82 8.30 -8.28
N SER A 217 13.78 8.73 -9.02
CA SER A 217 12.60 9.38 -8.43
C SER A 217 11.83 8.43 -7.52
N PHE A 218 11.67 7.16 -7.89
CA PHE A 218 11.07 6.14 -7.04
C PHE A 218 11.84 5.98 -5.72
N VAL A 219 13.17 5.85 -5.77
CA VAL A 219 14.00 5.70 -4.57
C VAL A 219 13.84 6.90 -3.65
N GLU A 220 13.89 8.12 -4.20
CA GLU A 220 13.68 9.36 -3.44
C GLU A 220 12.32 9.39 -2.76
N ASN A 221 11.25 9.11 -3.52
CA ASN A 221 9.88 9.12 -3.01
C ASN A 221 9.64 8.01 -1.98
N LEU A 222 10.29 6.85 -2.12
CA LEU A 222 10.20 5.75 -1.18
C LEU A 222 10.83 6.13 0.17
N VAL A 223 12.05 6.67 0.16
CA VAL A 223 12.77 6.97 1.42
C VAL A 223 12.36 8.29 2.07
N SER A 224 11.78 9.22 1.32
CA SER A 224 11.14 10.43 1.87
C SER A 224 9.73 10.16 2.41
N GLY A 225 9.18 8.97 2.20
CA GLY A 225 7.85 8.60 2.66
C GLY A 225 6.71 9.17 1.82
N LYS A 226 7.00 9.67 0.61
CA LYS A 226 6.02 10.12 -0.38
C LYS A 226 5.27 8.96 -1.04
N ILE A 227 5.84 7.76 -1.04
CA ILE A 227 5.14 6.51 -1.40
C ILE A 227 4.74 5.80 -0.11
N GLN A 228 3.44 5.59 0.11
CA GLN A 228 2.92 4.90 1.30
C GLN A 228 1.95 3.80 0.95
N PHE A 229 1.97 2.71 1.73
CA PHE A 229 0.99 1.65 1.59
C PHE A 229 -0.35 2.07 2.22
N ARG A 230 -1.42 1.98 1.43
CA ARG A 230 -2.80 2.23 1.84
C ARG A 230 -3.60 0.93 1.74
N PRO A 231 -4.14 0.40 2.85
CA PRO A 231 -5.08 -0.73 2.82
C PRO A 231 -6.27 -0.41 1.93
N LYS A 232 -6.80 -1.40 1.19
CA LYS A 232 -7.94 -1.15 0.30
C LYS A 232 -9.16 -0.70 1.07
N TYR A 233 -9.37 -1.21 2.28
CA TYR A 233 -10.52 -0.88 3.11
C TYR A 233 -10.06 -0.43 4.50
N SER A 234 -10.72 0.59 5.05
CA SER A 234 -10.54 0.96 6.46
C SER A 234 -11.17 -0.09 7.41
N PRO A 235 -10.54 -0.37 8.57
CA PRO A 235 -11.11 -1.25 9.60
C PRO A 235 -12.35 -0.66 10.28
N THR A 236 -12.67 0.60 10.01
CA THR A 236 -13.83 1.31 10.56
C THR A 236 -14.69 1.92 9.46
N SER A 237 -15.93 2.20 9.79
CA SER A 237 -16.91 2.92 8.96
C SER A 237 -17.47 4.09 9.75
N GLN A 238 -17.88 5.16 9.08
CA GLN A 238 -18.74 6.18 9.68
C GLN A 238 -20.19 5.75 9.52
N LEU A 239 -20.93 5.76 10.63
CA LEU A 239 -22.32 5.38 10.73
C LEU A 239 -23.17 6.63 10.98
N SER A 240 -24.15 6.88 10.11
CA SER A 240 -25.21 7.87 10.32
C SER A 240 -26.57 7.25 10.00
N LEU A 241 -27.65 7.94 10.36
CA LEU A 241 -29.02 7.50 10.12
C LEU A 241 -29.80 8.58 9.39
N ASP A 242 -30.68 8.15 8.50
CA ASP A 242 -31.75 9.00 8.00
C ASP A 242 -32.96 8.82 8.93
N ILE A 243 -33.34 9.87 9.65
CA ILE A 243 -34.51 9.87 10.53
C ILE A 243 -35.65 10.61 9.85
N VAL A 244 -36.85 10.02 9.88
CA VAL A 244 -38.08 10.67 9.44
C VAL A 244 -39.10 10.71 10.58
N ARG A 245 -39.88 11.79 10.65
CA ARG A 245 -41.01 11.90 11.57
C ARG A 245 -42.29 11.48 10.87
N LEU A 246 -42.91 10.41 11.35
CA LEU A 246 -44.13 9.83 10.78
C LEU A 246 -45.28 9.86 11.80
N GLN A 247 -46.50 9.77 11.31
CA GLN A 247 -47.67 9.61 12.15
C GLN A 247 -47.89 8.12 12.47
N CYS A 248 -48.05 7.75 13.73
CA CYS A 248 -48.33 6.37 14.12
C CYS A 248 -49.71 5.92 13.59
N TRP A 249 -49.78 4.78 12.92
CA TRP A 249 -51.05 4.26 12.39
C TRP A 249 -52.05 3.89 13.50
N SER A 250 -51.57 3.48 14.67
CA SER A 250 -52.38 3.08 15.82
C SER A 250 -52.85 4.29 16.63
N CYS A 251 -51.93 5.01 17.29
CA CYS A 251 -52.31 6.11 18.19
C CYS A 251 -52.37 7.49 17.53
N LYS A 252 -52.07 7.60 16.22
CA LYS A 252 -52.11 8.85 15.44
C LYS A 252 -51.15 9.96 15.90
N ARG A 253 -50.33 9.72 16.93
CA ARG A 253 -49.30 10.67 17.39
C ARG A 253 -48.01 10.56 16.56
N PRO A 254 -47.26 11.66 16.39
CA PRO A 254 -46.02 11.66 15.63
C PRO A 254 -44.92 10.88 16.36
N THR A 255 -44.09 10.16 15.61
CA THR A 255 -42.95 9.38 16.13
C THR A 255 -41.78 9.45 15.16
N ASN A 256 -40.56 9.53 15.68
CA ASN A 256 -39.35 9.44 14.87
C ASN A 256 -39.09 7.98 14.51
N THR A 257 -38.63 7.75 13.29
CA THR A 257 -38.43 6.42 12.70
C THR A 257 -37.12 6.44 11.92
N VAL A 258 -36.29 5.43 12.12
CA VAL A 258 -35.06 5.23 11.35
C VAL A 258 -35.46 4.70 9.97
N MET A 259 -35.25 5.53 8.94
CA MET A 259 -35.56 5.22 7.55
C MET A 259 -34.43 4.44 6.89
N LYS A 260 -33.19 4.93 7.02
CA LYS A 260 -31.99 4.28 6.48
C LYS A 260 -30.86 4.31 7.49
N VAL A 261 -30.06 3.26 7.45
CA VAL A 261 -28.75 3.18 8.09
C VAL A 261 -27.70 3.43 7.03
N ARG A 262 -26.90 4.49 7.19
CA ARG A 262 -25.83 4.86 6.26
C ARG A 262 -24.49 4.46 6.84
N LEU A 263 -23.70 3.76 6.04
CA LEU A 263 -22.32 3.42 6.33
C LEU A 263 -21.44 4.02 5.24
N LYS A 264 -20.66 5.02 5.62
CA LYS A 264 -19.61 5.61 4.79
C LYS A 264 -18.29 4.92 5.11
N ASN A 265 -17.62 4.46 4.07
CA ASN A 265 -16.32 3.79 4.18
C ASN A 265 -15.26 4.63 3.47
N THR A 266 -14.00 4.26 3.60
CA THR A 266 -12.95 4.79 2.72
C THR A 266 -12.32 3.65 1.94
N LEU A 267 -11.88 3.96 0.72
CA LEU A 267 -11.04 3.08 -0.08
C LEU A 267 -9.64 3.69 -0.14
N TYR A 268 -8.62 2.96 0.32
CA TYR A 268 -7.24 3.48 0.36
C TYR A 268 -7.10 4.80 1.14
N ASP A 269 -7.92 4.98 2.19
CA ASP A 269 -8.08 6.22 2.97
C ASP A 269 -8.69 7.41 2.19
N ILE A 270 -9.25 7.17 1.00
CA ILE A 270 -9.94 8.16 0.17
C ILE A 270 -11.45 7.98 0.34
N ASP A 271 -12.15 9.09 0.55
CA ASP A 271 -13.61 9.12 0.45
C ASP A 271 -14.03 8.97 -1.02
N HIS A 272 -14.93 8.04 -1.27
CA HIS A 272 -15.29 7.64 -2.64
C HIS A 272 -16.79 7.40 -2.72
N GLU A 273 -17.45 7.78 -3.81
CA GLU A 273 -18.91 7.71 -3.90
C GLU A 273 -19.45 6.30 -3.61
N TYR A 274 -18.81 5.27 -4.19
CA TYR A 274 -19.14 3.86 -3.98
C TYR A 274 -18.79 3.30 -2.59
N SER A 275 -18.21 4.13 -1.71
CA SER A 275 -17.92 3.76 -0.33
C SER A 275 -19.15 3.87 0.58
N HIS A 276 -20.20 4.54 0.11
CA HIS A 276 -21.46 4.74 0.81
C HIS A 276 -22.37 3.53 0.59
N ASN A 277 -22.82 2.95 1.70
CA ASN A 277 -23.79 1.87 1.72
C ASN A 277 -25.00 2.31 2.52
N SER A 278 -26.19 2.14 1.95
CA SER A 278 -27.45 2.36 2.65
C SER A 278 -28.16 1.04 2.89
N GLN A 279 -28.68 0.86 4.09
CA GLN A 279 -29.37 -0.36 4.50
C GLN A 279 -30.67 -0.02 5.21
N ASP A 280 -31.66 -0.90 5.07
CA ASP A 280 -32.79 -0.93 5.98
C ASP A 280 -32.34 -1.43 7.37
N VAL A 281 -33.05 -1.03 8.42
CA VAL A 281 -32.76 -1.50 9.79
C VAL A 281 -32.88 -3.02 9.95
N ASP A 282 -33.68 -3.68 9.10
CA ASP A 282 -33.96 -5.11 9.21
C ASP A 282 -32.89 -6.02 8.59
N VAL A 283 -31.97 -5.44 7.81
CA VAL A 283 -30.81 -6.17 7.27
C VAL A 283 -29.53 -5.94 8.08
N CYS A 284 -29.57 -5.00 9.04
CA CYS A 284 -28.45 -4.70 9.92
C CYS A 284 -28.19 -5.83 10.92
N ASP A 285 -26.92 -6.13 11.20
CA ASP A 285 -26.56 -7.12 12.21
C ASP A 285 -26.82 -6.62 13.64
N LYS A 286 -26.84 -7.57 14.60
CA LYS A 286 -27.12 -7.29 16.01
C LYS A 286 -26.19 -6.22 16.61
N LYS A 287 -24.90 -6.26 16.28
CA LYS A 287 -23.90 -5.31 16.82
C LYS A 287 -24.17 -3.89 16.31
N THR A 288 -24.54 -3.76 15.04
CA THR A 288 -24.90 -2.49 14.42
C THR A 288 -26.15 -1.92 15.10
N ILE A 289 -27.17 -2.75 15.34
CA ILE A 289 -28.39 -2.34 16.06
C ILE A 289 -28.10 -1.90 17.49
N GLU A 290 -27.24 -2.62 18.22
CA GLU A 290 -26.80 -2.22 19.57
C GLU A 290 -26.10 -0.86 19.56
N ARG A 291 -25.23 -0.60 18.57
CA ARG A 291 -24.59 0.72 18.38
C ARG A 291 -25.59 1.81 18.04
N ILE A 292 -26.56 1.52 17.18
CA ILE A 292 -27.60 2.47 16.81
C ILE A 292 -28.40 2.89 18.05
N ASN A 293 -28.89 1.91 18.80
CA ASN A 293 -29.71 2.15 19.98
C ASN A 293 -28.93 2.91 21.06
N SER A 294 -27.68 2.54 21.32
CA SER A 294 -26.86 3.21 22.35
C SER A 294 -26.43 4.63 21.97
N SER A 295 -26.26 4.92 20.69
CA SER A 295 -25.66 6.19 20.24
C SER A 295 -26.68 7.22 19.77
N PHE A 296 -27.83 6.78 19.22
CA PHE A 296 -28.77 7.67 18.55
C PHE A 296 -30.18 7.71 19.16
N SER A 297 -30.65 6.63 19.81
CA SER A 297 -32.04 6.51 20.27
C SER A 297 -32.50 7.68 21.13
N GLN A 298 -31.69 8.05 22.14
CA GLN A 298 -32.01 9.13 23.07
C GLN A 298 -31.93 10.50 22.38
N SER A 299 -30.84 10.78 21.68
CA SER A 299 -30.58 12.08 21.03
C SER A 299 -31.59 12.38 19.92
N TYR A 300 -32.05 11.37 19.20
CA TYR A 300 -32.99 11.51 18.09
C TYR A 300 -34.41 11.06 18.44
N ASN A 301 -34.68 10.78 19.71
CA ASN A 301 -36.01 10.52 20.27
C ASN A 301 -36.81 9.44 19.50
N PHE A 302 -36.17 8.31 19.22
CA PHE A 302 -36.84 7.12 18.67
C PHE A 302 -36.68 5.92 19.62
N PRO A 303 -37.67 5.03 19.74
CA PRO A 303 -37.55 3.87 20.61
C PRO A 303 -36.49 2.88 20.12
N PRO A 304 -35.79 2.16 21.01
CA PRO A 304 -34.79 1.18 20.62
C PRO A 304 -35.32 0.17 19.59
N LEU A 305 -34.59 0.03 18.50
CA LEU A 305 -34.82 -0.96 17.45
C LEU A 305 -34.68 -2.36 18.03
N ARG A 306 -35.66 -3.22 17.78
CA ARG A 306 -35.68 -4.61 18.27
C ARG A 306 -36.47 -5.53 17.36
N SER A 307 -36.28 -6.83 17.53
CA SER A 307 -37.01 -7.85 16.78
C SER A 307 -38.50 -7.81 17.14
N ARG A 308 -39.38 -7.78 16.14
CA ARG A 308 -40.83 -7.76 16.30
C ARG A 308 -41.49 -8.65 15.24
N TYR A 309 -42.47 -9.44 15.67
CA TYR A 309 -43.32 -10.21 14.75
C TYR A 309 -44.32 -9.28 14.06
N SER A 310 -44.54 -9.50 12.77
CA SER A 310 -45.49 -8.74 11.96
C SER A 310 -46.48 -9.69 11.28
N ASP A 311 -47.75 -9.63 11.64
CA ASP A 311 -48.80 -10.50 11.06
C ASP A 311 -48.91 -10.33 9.54
N THR A 312 -48.73 -9.11 9.04
CA THR A 312 -48.73 -8.81 7.59
C THR A 312 -47.61 -9.53 6.82
N VAL A 313 -46.48 -9.79 7.48
CA VAL A 313 -45.27 -10.40 6.86
C VAL A 313 -45.13 -11.87 7.26
N GLY A 314 -45.83 -12.31 8.30
CA GLY A 314 -45.76 -13.68 8.84
C GLY A 314 -44.43 -14.04 9.50
N SER A 315 -43.56 -13.07 9.81
CA SER A 315 -42.23 -13.32 10.39
C SER A 315 -41.76 -12.17 11.30
N SER A 316 -40.67 -12.41 12.05
CA SER A 316 -40.02 -11.42 12.91
C SER A 316 -38.82 -10.77 12.23
N TYR A 317 -38.67 -9.46 12.40
CA TYR A 317 -37.53 -8.69 11.90
C TYR A 317 -37.23 -7.49 12.81
N ILE A 318 -36.04 -6.88 12.67
CA ILE A 318 -35.72 -5.65 13.41
C ILE A 318 -36.59 -4.52 12.87
N ALA A 319 -37.40 -3.93 13.74
CA ALA A 319 -38.39 -2.93 13.34
C ALA A 319 -38.29 -1.66 14.19
N ASN A 320 -38.76 -0.57 13.60
CA ASN A 320 -39.09 0.66 14.31
C ASN A 320 -40.38 0.48 15.14
N SER A 321 -40.56 1.32 16.16
CA SER A 321 -41.79 1.34 16.97
C SER A 321 -42.20 2.77 17.34
N CYS A 322 -43.47 2.96 17.65
CA CYS A 322 -43.98 4.24 18.11
C CYS A 322 -43.54 4.53 19.54
N ILE A 323 -42.97 5.71 19.80
CA ILE A 323 -42.55 6.12 21.15
C ILE A 323 -43.68 6.23 22.18
N HIS A 324 -44.93 6.32 21.69
CA HIS A 324 -46.08 6.58 22.55
C HIS A 324 -46.94 5.37 22.87
N CYS A 325 -47.03 4.40 21.96
CA CYS A 325 -47.87 3.21 22.13
C CYS A 325 -47.16 1.91 21.75
N ASP A 326 -45.86 1.98 21.42
CA ASP A 326 -45.02 0.86 21.02
C ASP A 326 -45.51 0.07 19.79
N ALA A 327 -46.48 0.60 19.04
CA ALA A 327 -46.97 0.00 17.81
C ALA A 327 -45.82 -0.16 16.80
N LEU A 328 -45.78 -1.33 16.15
CA LEU A 328 -44.81 -1.66 15.11
C LEU A 328 -44.95 -0.67 13.94
N MET A 329 -43.83 -0.10 13.51
CA MET A 329 -43.74 0.79 12.36
C MET A 329 -43.07 0.01 11.21
N GLY A 330 -43.89 -0.64 10.39
CA GLY A 330 -43.47 -1.73 9.49
C GLY A 330 -42.77 -1.31 8.20
N ARG A 331 -41.87 -2.18 7.71
CA ARG A 331 -40.99 -1.97 6.54
C ARG A 331 -41.72 -1.59 5.25
N HIS A 332 -42.92 -2.14 5.02
CA HIS A 332 -43.73 -1.88 3.81
C HIS A 332 -44.11 -0.40 3.65
N PHE A 333 -44.28 0.32 4.76
CA PHE A 333 -44.63 1.75 4.73
C PHE A 333 -43.41 2.67 4.59
N LEU A 334 -42.20 2.14 4.76
CA LEU A 334 -40.95 2.89 4.65
C LEU A 334 -40.38 2.81 3.22
N LYS A 335 -40.44 1.63 2.60
CA LYS A 335 -39.91 1.40 1.25
C LYS A 335 -40.68 2.10 0.13
N SER A 336 -42.01 2.16 0.22
CA SER A 336 -42.86 2.69 -0.87
C SER A 336 -42.90 4.22 -0.95
N TRP A 337 -42.32 4.93 0.03
CA TRP A 337 -42.50 6.39 0.19
C TRP A 337 -41.18 7.19 0.23
N GLY A 338 -40.05 6.59 -0.16
CA GLY A 338 -38.73 7.22 -0.07
C GLY A 338 -38.62 8.57 -0.79
N SER A 339 -39.33 8.75 -1.92
CA SER A 339 -39.40 10.04 -2.64
C SER A 339 -40.37 11.04 -2.04
N TYR A 340 -41.41 10.59 -1.31
CA TYR A 340 -42.42 11.45 -0.71
C TYR A 340 -41.93 12.16 0.56
N TYR A 341 -40.99 11.52 1.27
CA TYR A 341 -40.44 12.04 2.53
C TYR A 341 -39.02 12.59 2.40
N SER A 342 -38.42 12.63 1.20
CA SER A 342 -37.03 13.07 0.99
C SER A 342 -36.76 14.46 1.61
N ASN A 343 -37.70 15.39 1.47
CA ASN A 343 -37.61 16.76 2.03
C ASN A 343 -37.86 16.83 3.55
N LYS A 344 -38.09 15.70 4.22
CA LYS A 344 -38.40 15.59 5.66
C LYS A 344 -37.42 14.68 6.40
N ILE A 345 -36.35 14.25 5.73
CA ILE A 345 -35.29 13.45 6.34
C ILE A 345 -34.37 14.38 7.12
N VAL A 346 -34.08 14.00 8.35
CA VAL A 346 -33.00 14.57 9.16
C VAL A 346 -31.89 13.54 9.22
N GLU A 347 -30.74 13.87 8.66
CA GLU A 347 -29.54 13.06 8.81
C GLU A 347 -28.92 13.29 10.20
N THR A 348 -28.49 12.22 10.86
CA THR A 348 -27.82 12.30 12.16
C THR A 348 -26.37 12.77 12.02
N ASN A 349 -25.73 13.09 13.15
CA ASN A 349 -24.28 13.12 13.20
C ASN A 349 -23.70 11.73 12.85
N GLU A 350 -22.45 11.71 12.41
CA GLU A 350 -21.70 10.48 12.17
C GLU A 350 -21.04 9.97 13.47
N ILE A 351 -20.93 8.65 13.60
CA ILE A 351 -20.09 8.00 14.61
C ILE A 351 -19.20 6.94 13.96
N THR A 352 -18.00 6.75 14.48
CA THR A 352 -17.09 5.71 13.98
C THR A 352 -17.45 4.35 14.59
N VAL A 353 -17.66 3.35 13.73
CA VAL A 353 -17.95 1.97 14.13
C VAL A 353 -16.96 0.98 13.49
N PRO A 354 -16.65 -0.16 14.13
CA PRO A 354 -15.88 -1.21 13.49
C PRO A 354 -16.57 -1.72 12.23
N ARG A 355 -15.80 -1.95 11.17
CA ARG A 355 -16.31 -2.53 9.92
C ARG A 355 -16.45 -4.04 10.07
N ASN A 356 -17.68 -4.55 10.01
CA ASN A 356 -17.99 -5.97 10.21
C ASN A 356 -17.66 -6.88 9.01
N GLY A 357 -16.56 -6.59 8.28
CA GLY A 357 -15.98 -7.47 7.26
C GLY A 357 -16.86 -7.78 6.04
N ARG A 358 -18.08 -7.26 5.96
CA ARG A 358 -18.98 -7.38 4.81
C ARG A 358 -18.83 -6.16 3.92
N ILE A 359 -18.53 -6.40 2.64
CA ILE A 359 -18.64 -5.37 1.62
C ILE A 359 -20.07 -5.47 1.10
N LEU A 360 -20.89 -4.51 1.49
CA LEU A 360 -22.11 -4.25 0.75
C LEU A 360 -21.67 -3.45 -0.46
N MET A 361 -21.92 -3.98 -1.65
CA MET A 361 -21.90 -3.19 -2.88
C MET A 361 -23.27 -3.43 -3.51
N GLU A 362 -24.09 -2.40 -3.51
CA GLU A 362 -25.37 -2.44 -4.22
C GLU A 362 -25.09 -2.11 -5.68
N PHE A 363 -24.69 -3.11 -6.48
CA PHE A 363 -24.71 -2.96 -7.93
C PHE A 363 -26.13 -3.21 -8.43
N ARG A 364 -26.61 -2.35 -9.33
CA ARG A 364 -27.98 -2.36 -9.86
C ARG A 364 -28.47 -3.67 -10.47
N THR A 365 -27.68 -4.74 -10.53
CA THR A 365 -28.10 -6.02 -11.11
C THR A 365 -27.45 -7.30 -10.57
N VAL A 366 -26.52 -7.31 -9.59
CA VAL A 366 -25.85 -8.58 -9.19
C VAL A 366 -25.56 -8.67 -7.69
N SER A 367 -25.75 -9.89 -7.18
CA SER A 367 -25.75 -10.42 -5.81
C SER A 367 -24.80 -9.84 -4.75
N PHE A 368 -25.25 -9.94 -3.50
CA PHE A 368 -24.46 -9.77 -2.28
C PHE A 368 -23.26 -10.73 -2.26
N TYR A 369 -22.04 -10.20 -2.35
CA TYR A 369 -20.84 -10.99 -2.08
C TYR A 369 -20.51 -10.95 -0.59
N ASN A 370 -20.87 -12.01 0.13
CA ASN A 370 -20.37 -12.29 1.49
C ASN A 370 -18.89 -12.71 1.46
N ARG A 371 -17.99 -11.86 0.93
CA ARG A 371 -16.55 -12.05 1.13
C ARG A 371 -16.08 -11.25 2.34
N MET A 372 -15.32 -11.91 3.20
CA MET A 372 -14.58 -11.22 4.26
C MET A 372 -13.61 -10.23 3.63
N VAL A 373 -13.59 -9.01 4.16
CA VAL A 373 -12.59 -8.00 3.84
C VAL A 373 -11.22 -8.46 4.34
N ASP A 374 -10.24 -8.48 3.44
CA ASP A 374 -8.84 -8.61 3.79
C ASP A 374 -8.22 -7.21 3.93
N TYR A 375 -7.87 -6.86 5.16
CA TYR A 375 -7.29 -5.55 5.49
C TYR A 375 -5.79 -5.47 5.24
N ASP A 376 -5.12 -6.60 4.97
CA ASP A 376 -3.70 -6.63 4.65
C ASP A 376 -3.43 -6.29 3.17
N ILE A 377 -4.47 -6.37 2.33
CA ILE A 377 -4.40 -6.04 0.90
C ILE A 377 -4.62 -4.55 0.69
N GLY A 378 -3.77 -3.94 -0.15
CA GLY A 378 -3.78 -2.51 -0.41
C GLY A 378 -2.95 -2.12 -1.62
N ARG A 379 -2.53 -0.86 -1.68
CA ARG A 379 -1.69 -0.33 -2.78
C ARG A 379 -0.65 0.65 -2.24
N TRP A 380 0.46 0.78 -2.96
CA TRP A 380 1.45 1.82 -2.72
C TRP A 380 1.04 3.08 -3.46
N VAL A 381 0.78 4.17 -2.74
CA VAL A 381 0.19 5.40 -3.25
C VAL A 381 1.15 6.57 -3.08
N LEU A 382 1.25 7.40 -4.10
CA LEU A 382 1.89 8.71 -4.05
C LEU A 382 1.02 9.70 -3.27
N ILE A 383 1.48 10.08 -2.08
CA ILE A 383 0.66 10.83 -1.12
C ILE A 383 0.43 12.29 -1.51
N ASP A 384 1.29 12.87 -2.33
CA ASP A 384 1.13 14.23 -2.88
C ASP A 384 -0.10 14.32 -3.80
N THR A 385 -0.56 13.18 -4.33
CA THR A 385 -1.82 13.11 -5.08
C THR A 385 -3.07 13.00 -4.20
N LEU A 386 -2.92 12.83 -2.88
CA LEU A 386 -4.06 12.83 -1.93
C LEU A 386 -4.50 14.25 -1.54
N SER A 387 -3.59 15.23 -1.54
CA SER A 387 -3.87 16.61 -1.10
C SER A 387 -4.81 17.41 -2.00
N GLU A 388 -5.17 16.87 -3.16
CA GLU A 388 -6.18 17.47 -4.06
C GLU A 388 -7.62 17.05 -3.70
N PHE A 389 -7.81 16.05 -2.81
CA PHE A 389 -9.12 15.55 -2.37
C PHE A 389 -9.48 15.87 -0.91
N GLU A 390 -8.60 16.56 -0.17
CA GLU A 390 -8.86 17.03 1.20
C GLU A 390 -9.36 18.49 1.27
N LYS A 391 -9.77 19.10 0.14
CA LYS A 391 -10.32 20.47 0.10
C LYS A 391 -11.83 20.52 -0.06
#